data_AF-A0A6L6CG54-F1
#
_entry.id   AF-A0A6L6CG54-F1
#
_cell.length_a   1.000
_cell.length_b   1.000
_cell.length_c   1.000
_cell.angle_alpha   90.00
_cell.angle_beta   90.00
_cell.angle_gamma   90.00
#
_symmetry.space_group_name_H-M   'P 1'
#
loop_
_entity.id
_entity.type
_entity.pdbx_description
1 polymer ?
#
loop_
_entity_poly.entity_id
_entity_poly.type
_entity_poly.pdbx_seq_one_letter_code
_entity_poly.pdbx_strand_id
1 'polypeptide(L)'
;MSVYRDNAVVLGSYKFGEADRVVVLLTENHGKIRAVAKGVRKTKSSIGARLEPMSHVDISLRSGRELDTVDQVKLIYAHQRLRDDFDRLRQGLSMVEAMNKITPDREPVQHLYELLSRALHALDERPAPLMLAAFFWRLLSIEGYTPQLDVCVACGEEGELVSFDVVEGGAHCGSCRTGVPISAPSLAIIRLILGGRMNEALAMPESMAVNEVNHLAMEAMEAHLERRLRSLGVFDRHL
;
A
#
# COMPACT_ATOMS: atom_id res chain seq x y z
N MET A 1 21.06 -15.03 -20.75
CA MET A 1 20.13 -14.85 -19.62
C MET A 1 20.93 -15.03 -18.34
N SER A 2 21.00 -14.02 -17.50
CA SER A 2 21.68 -14.09 -16.20
C SER A 2 20.71 -14.56 -15.11
N VAL A 3 21.25 -15.17 -14.06
CA VAL A 3 20.50 -15.43 -12.81
C VAL A 3 20.90 -14.36 -11.81
N TYR A 4 19.92 -13.81 -11.11
CA TYR A 4 20.12 -12.82 -10.06
C TYR A 4 19.23 -13.16 -8.85
N ARG A 5 19.60 -12.62 -7.69
CA ARG A 5 18.91 -12.87 -6.42
C ARG A 5 18.54 -11.54 -5.78
N ASP A 6 17.37 -11.49 -5.16
CA ASP A 6 16.87 -10.27 -4.50
C ASP A 6 15.86 -10.60 -3.39
N ASN A 7 15.61 -9.65 -2.51
CA ASN A 7 14.45 -9.70 -1.63
C ASN A 7 13.24 -9.08 -2.33
N ALA A 8 12.06 -9.66 -2.13
CA ALA A 8 10.85 -9.19 -2.79
C ALA A 8 9.59 -9.38 -1.95
N VAL A 9 8.67 -8.42 -2.07
CA VAL A 9 7.28 -8.58 -1.61
C VAL A 9 6.41 -8.99 -2.81
N VAL A 10 5.63 -10.05 -2.64
CA VAL A 10 4.68 -10.50 -3.66
C VAL A 10 3.48 -9.56 -3.69
N LEU A 11 3.30 -8.84 -4.79
CA LEU A 11 2.17 -7.92 -4.96
C LEU A 11 0.91 -8.62 -5.45
N GLY A 12 1.06 -9.68 -6.24
CA GLY A 12 -0.06 -10.38 -6.86
C GLY A 12 0.38 -11.51 -7.77
N SER A 13 -0.59 -12.24 -8.30
CA SER A 13 -0.34 -13.24 -9.34
C SER A 13 -1.54 -13.39 -10.27
N TYR A 14 -1.31 -13.90 -11.47
CA TYR A 14 -2.37 -14.25 -12.42
C TYR A 14 -2.05 -15.56 -13.15
N LYS A 15 -3.09 -16.24 -13.63
CA LYS A 15 -2.97 -17.55 -14.30
C LYS A 15 -2.11 -17.42 -15.56
N PHE A 16 -1.22 -18.38 -15.75
CA PHE A 16 -0.37 -18.48 -16.95
C PHE A 16 -0.33 -19.93 -17.41
N GLY A 17 -1.00 -20.24 -18.51
CA GLY A 17 -1.22 -21.63 -18.93
C GLY A 17 -1.94 -22.49 -17.87
N GLU A 18 -1.74 -23.80 -17.94
CA GLU A 18 -2.45 -24.75 -17.08
C GLU A 18 -1.85 -24.90 -15.69
N ALA A 19 -0.52 -24.97 -15.58
CA ALA A 19 0.17 -25.31 -14.33
C ALA A 19 0.93 -24.13 -13.69
N ASP A 20 1.05 -23.01 -14.39
CA ASP A 20 1.95 -21.91 -14.03
C ASP A 20 1.17 -20.65 -13.61
N ARG A 21 1.89 -19.71 -13.01
CA ARG A 21 1.40 -18.36 -12.73
C ARG A 21 2.47 -17.34 -13.12
N VAL A 22 2.05 -16.16 -13.53
CA VAL A 22 2.93 -14.99 -13.45
C VAL A 22 2.73 -14.37 -12.08
N VAL A 23 3.83 -14.15 -11.37
CA VAL A 23 3.87 -13.42 -10.11
C VAL A 23 4.41 -12.02 -10.34
N VAL A 24 3.85 -11.05 -9.62
CA VAL A 24 4.29 -9.65 -9.64
C VAL A 24 4.97 -9.38 -8.31
N LEU A 25 6.21 -8.91 -8.38
CA LEU A 25 7.12 -8.77 -7.25
C LEU A 25 7.59 -7.32 -7.19
N LEU A 26 7.49 -6.69 -6.02
CA LEU A 26 8.27 -5.47 -5.75
C LEU A 26 9.58 -5.92 -5.11
N THR A 27 10.68 -5.78 -5.83
CA THR A 27 11.99 -6.18 -5.33
C THR A 27 12.77 -4.98 -4.78
N GLU A 28 13.70 -5.26 -3.88
CA GLU A 28 14.52 -4.24 -3.24
C GLU A 28 15.44 -3.51 -4.22
N ASN A 29 16.07 -4.26 -5.14
CA ASN A 29 17.15 -3.76 -5.99
C ASN A 29 16.86 -3.75 -7.49
N HIS A 30 15.73 -4.32 -7.93
CA HIS A 30 15.39 -4.48 -9.35
C HIS A 30 14.00 -3.92 -9.71
N GLY A 31 13.31 -3.28 -8.76
CA GLY A 31 12.01 -2.64 -8.98
C GLY A 31 10.87 -3.64 -9.10
N LYS A 32 9.79 -3.26 -9.82
CA LYS A 32 8.68 -4.19 -10.05
C LYS A 32 9.02 -5.19 -11.14
N ILE A 33 9.08 -6.47 -10.79
CA ILE A 33 9.41 -7.59 -11.68
C ILE A 33 8.18 -8.49 -11.87
N ARG A 34 7.97 -8.94 -13.11
CA ARG A 34 7.03 -10.01 -13.42
C ARG A 34 7.79 -11.28 -13.80
N ALA A 35 7.46 -12.39 -13.14
CA ALA A 35 8.16 -13.65 -13.33
C ALA A 35 7.19 -14.82 -13.46
N VAL A 36 7.49 -15.76 -14.36
CA VAL A 36 6.80 -17.03 -14.49
C VAL A 36 7.26 -17.97 -13.38
N ALA A 37 6.33 -18.38 -12.53
CA ALA A 37 6.52 -19.44 -11.56
C ALA A 37 5.95 -20.75 -12.12
N LYS A 38 6.84 -21.66 -12.53
CA LYS A 38 6.47 -22.90 -13.22
C LYS A 38 5.94 -23.96 -12.25
N GLY A 39 4.89 -24.66 -12.66
CA GLY A 39 4.31 -25.80 -11.94
C GLY A 39 3.72 -25.45 -10.57
N VAL A 40 3.50 -24.16 -10.25
CA VAL A 40 3.00 -23.73 -8.94
C VAL A 40 1.56 -24.15 -8.65
N ARG A 41 0.78 -24.49 -9.69
CA ARG A 41 -0.58 -25.01 -9.53
C ARG A 41 -0.64 -26.52 -9.32
N LYS A 42 0.50 -27.23 -9.38
CA LYS A 42 0.55 -28.67 -9.09
C LYS A 42 0.33 -28.89 -7.58
N THR A 43 -0.47 -29.88 -7.20
CA THR A 43 -0.90 -30.17 -5.82
C THR A 43 0.24 -30.32 -4.79
N LYS A 44 1.46 -30.63 -5.25
CA LYS A 44 2.65 -30.80 -4.40
C LYS A 44 3.63 -29.63 -4.45
N SER A 45 3.26 -28.49 -5.05
CA SER A 45 4.19 -27.37 -5.19
C SER A 45 4.37 -26.60 -3.88
N SER A 46 5.55 -26.74 -3.27
CA SER A 46 5.96 -25.93 -2.11
C SER A 46 6.26 -24.46 -2.48
N ILE A 47 6.40 -24.16 -3.77
CA ILE A 47 6.69 -22.81 -4.30
C ILE A 47 5.41 -21.97 -4.34
N GLY A 48 4.26 -22.57 -4.70
CA GLY A 48 2.99 -21.84 -4.84
C GLY A 48 2.57 -21.12 -3.57
N ALA A 49 2.61 -21.81 -2.42
CA ALA A 49 2.26 -21.23 -1.13
C ALA A 49 3.19 -20.08 -0.67
N ARG A 50 4.43 -20.04 -1.17
CA ARG A 50 5.42 -18.99 -0.83
C ARG A 50 5.24 -17.73 -1.68
N LEU A 51 4.55 -17.85 -2.82
CA LEU A 51 4.34 -16.77 -3.79
C LEU A 51 2.90 -16.26 -3.81
N GLU A 52 2.25 -16.29 -2.64
CA GLU A 52 0.94 -15.66 -2.44
C GLU A 52 1.12 -14.17 -2.10
N PRO A 53 0.14 -13.30 -2.38
CA PRO A 53 0.23 -11.87 -2.09
C PRO A 53 0.62 -11.58 -0.64
N MET A 54 1.38 -10.50 -0.42
CA MET A 54 1.95 -10.04 0.87
C MET A 54 3.10 -10.90 1.41
N SER A 55 3.44 -12.03 0.81
CA SER A 55 4.62 -12.81 1.23
C SER A 55 5.92 -12.06 0.94
N HIS A 56 6.83 -12.06 1.91
CA HIS A 56 8.19 -11.52 1.76
C HIS A 56 9.16 -12.68 1.53
N VAL A 57 9.84 -12.66 0.39
CA VAL A 57 10.66 -13.76 -0.10
C VAL A 57 12.06 -13.30 -0.47
N ASP A 58 13.01 -14.21 -0.31
CA ASP A 58 14.33 -14.17 -0.92
C ASP A 58 14.24 -15.05 -2.18
N ILE A 59 14.39 -14.43 -3.35
CA ILE A 59 14.06 -15.03 -4.63
C ILE A 59 15.23 -15.00 -5.60
N SER A 60 15.45 -16.11 -6.28
CA SER A 60 16.36 -16.24 -7.42
C SER A 60 15.56 -16.23 -8.72
N LEU A 61 15.90 -15.33 -9.63
CA LEU A 61 15.23 -15.10 -10.89
C LEU A 61 16.20 -15.25 -12.05
N ARG A 62 15.72 -15.82 -13.15
CA ARG A 62 16.43 -15.86 -14.43
C ARG A 62 15.86 -14.80 -15.35
N SER A 63 16.70 -13.87 -15.80
CA SER A 63 16.31 -12.75 -16.65
C SER A 63 15.70 -13.25 -17.97
N GLY A 64 14.49 -12.81 -18.30
CA GLY A 64 13.87 -13.03 -19.61
C GLY A 64 13.73 -11.72 -20.40
N ARG A 65 13.10 -11.80 -21.59
CA ARG A 65 12.86 -10.61 -22.42
C ARG A 65 11.72 -9.75 -21.88
N GLU A 66 10.61 -10.37 -21.52
CA GLU A 66 9.43 -9.70 -20.97
C GLU A 66 9.19 -10.16 -19.53
N LEU A 67 9.07 -11.48 -19.35
CA LEU A 67 8.91 -12.13 -18.07
C LEU A 67 10.20 -12.83 -17.67
N ASP A 68 10.59 -12.65 -16.42
CA ASP A 68 11.64 -13.45 -15.82
C ASP A 68 11.09 -14.84 -15.47
N THR A 69 11.94 -15.77 -15.07
CA THR A 69 11.51 -17.09 -14.58
C THR A 69 11.99 -17.29 -13.16
N VAL A 70 11.09 -17.73 -12.28
CA VAL A 70 11.43 -18.09 -10.91
C VAL A 70 12.30 -19.34 -10.91
N ASP A 71 13.50 -19.23 -10.35
CA ASP A 71 14.47 -20.34 -10.24
C ASP A 71 14.42 -20.95 -8.83
N GLN A 72 14.47 -20.11 -7.78
CA GLN A 72 14.37 -20.54 -6.38
C GLN A 72 13.61 -19.53 -5.54
N VAL A 73 12.91 -19.99 -4.50
CA VAL A 73 12.18 -19.13 -3.54
C VAL A 73 12.41 -19.62 -2.12
N LYS A 74 12.88 -18.73 -1.25
CA LYS A 74 12.93 -18.92 0.19
C LYS A 74 11.98 -17.90 0.83
N LEU A 75 11.09 -18.39 1.69
CA LEU A 75 10.20 -17.51 2.45
C LEU A 75 11.01 -16.83 3.56
N ILE A 76 10.94 -15.51 3.64
CA ILE A 76 11.50 -14.72 4.76
C ILE A 76 10.39 -14.54 5.79
N TYR A 77 9.28 -13.93 5.37
CA TYR A 77 8.09 -13.74 6.20
C TYR A 77 6.83 -14.18 5.45
N ALA A 78 6.07 -15.06 6.11
CA ALA A 78 4.77 -15.53 5.61
C ALA A 78 3.65 -14.51 5.81
N HIS A 79 3.78 -13.66 6.83
CA HIS A 79 2.73 -12.79 7.37
C HIS A 79 1.41 -13.56 7.60
N GLN A 80 1.48 -14.59 8.45
CA GLN A 80 0.35 -15.51 8.66
C GLN A 80 -0.86 -14.81 9.28
N ARG A 81 -0.64 -13.88 10.22
CA ARG A 81 -1.73 -13.18 10.90
C ARG A 81 -2.49 -12.25 9.95
N LEU A 82 -1.85 -11.76 8.88
CA LEU A 82 -2.56 -11.06 7.80
C LEU A 82 -3.59 -11.94 7.10
N ARG A 83 -3.46 -13.27 7.13
CA ARG A 83 -4.39 -14.19 6.46
C ARG A 83 -5.45 -14.73 7.40
N ASP A 84 -5.15 -14.77 8.70
CA ASP A 84 -6.03 -15.32 9.73
C ASP A 84 -7.05 -14.27 10.26
N ASP A 85 -6.80 -12.98 10.01
CA ASP A 85 -7.68 -11.88 10.38
C ASP A 85 -8.18 -11.14 9.13
N PHE A 86 -9.50 -10.99 9.02
CA PHE A 86 -10.13 -10.42 7.84
C PHE A 86 -9.78 -8.94 7.61
N ASP A 87 -9.72 -8.12 8.67
CA ASP A 87 -9.42 -6.71 8.51
C ASP A 87 -7.94 -6.51 8.15
N ARG A 88 -7.04 -7.28 8.79
CA ARG A 88 -5.62 -7.28 8.39
C ARG A 88 -5.42 -7.73 6.95
N LEU A 89 -6.15 -8.76 6.52
CA LEU A 89 -6.12 -9.23 5.14
C LEU A 89 -6.51 -8.12 4.17
N ARG A 90 -7.64 -7.46 4.44
CA ARG A 90 -8.14 -6.34 3.62
C ARG A 90 -7.13 -5.19 3.55
N GLN A 91 -6.57 -4.79 4.69
CA GLN A 91 -5.58 -3.72 4.76
C GLN A 91 -4.30 -4.09 3.98
N GLY A 92 -3.73 -5.28 4.22
CA GLY A 92 -2.52 -5.73 3.54
C GLY A 92 -2.69 -5.90 2.03
N LEU A 93 -3.84 -6.43 1.59
CA LEU A 93 -4.19 -6.52 0.16
C LEU A 93 -4.31 -5.13 -0.48
N SER A 94 -4.85 -4.15 0.24
CA SER A 94 -4.94 -2.76 -0.24
C SER A 94 -3.58 -2.10 -0.38
N MET A 95 -2.65 -2.36 0.55
CA MET A 95 -1.27 -1.87 0.46
C MET A 95 -0.54 -2.42 -0.77
N VAL A 96 -0.62 -3.74 -1.01
CA VAL A 96 0.03 -4.34 -2.18
C VAL A 96 -0.65 -3.97 -3.50
N GLU A 97 -1.97 -3.74 -3.51
CA GLU A 97 -2.68 -3.25 -4.70
C GLU A 97 -2.22 -1.84 -5.07
N ALA A 98 -2.14 -0.93 -4.10
CA ALA A 98 -1.65 0.44 -4.32
C ALA A 98 -0.21 0.41 -4.85
N MET A 99 0.67 -0.39 -4.24
CA MET A 99 2.05 -0.54 -4.72
C MET A 99 2.14 -1.09 -6.14
N ASN A 100 1.31 -2.07 -6.47
CA ASN A 100 1.30 -2.64 -7.81
C ASN A 100 0.87 -1.63 -8.88
N LYS A 101 0.00 -0.68 -8.52
CA LYS A 101 -0.45 0.37 -9.44
C LYS A 101 0.57 1.49 -9.62
N ILE A 102 1.24 1.89 -8.54
CA ILE A 102 2.13 3.08 -8.53
C ILE A 102 3.54 2.74 -9.02
N THR A 103 4.11 1.61 -8.59
CA THR A 103 5.53 1.33 -8.85
C THR A 103 5.79 1.08 -10.35
N PRO A 104 6.82 1.69 -10.97
CA PRO A 104 7.21 1.39 -12.34
C PRO A 104 7.85 0.00 -12.50
N ASP A 105 7.77 -0.55 -13.71
CA ASP A 105 8.39 -1.84 -14.03
C ASP A 105 9.92 -1.70 -14.18
N ARG A 106 10.66 -2.62 -13.57
CA ARG A 106 12.14 -2.72 -13.66
C ARG A 106 12.92 -1.46 -13.23
N GLU A 107 12.28 -0.54 -12.52
CA GLU A 107 12.92 0.64 -11.96
C GLU A 107 12.94 0.52 -10.42
N PRO A 108 14.12 0.37 -9.79
CA PRO A 108 14.23 0.22 -8.35
C PRO A 108 13.80 1.48 -7.62
N VAL A 109 12.83 1.33 -6.70
CA VAL A 109 12.36 2.41 -5.83
C VAL A 109 12.46 1.95 -4.38
N GLN A 110 13.69 2.00 -3.84
CA GLN A 110 14.03 1.38 -2.55
C GLN A 110 13.14 1.84 -1.39
N HIS A 111 12.83 3.14 -1.32
CA HIS A 111 12.00 3.69 -0.26
C HIS A 111 10.53 3.19 -0.30
N LEU A 112 9.98 2.86 -1.49
CA LEU A 112 8.65 2.25 -1.60
C LEU A 112 8.67 0.79 -1.17
N TYR A 113 9.72 0.05 -1.53
CA TYR A 113 9.92 -1.31 -1.05
C TYR A 113 10.03 -1.36 0.49
N GLU A 114 10.82 -0.45 1.08
CA GLU A 114 10.94 -0.34 2.53
C GLU A 114 9.63 0.07 3.20
N LEU A 115 8.88 1.01 2.61
CA LEU A 115 7.56 1.41 3.13
C LEU A 115 6.61 0.22 3.17
N LEU A 116 6.47 -0.52 2.06
CA LEU A 116 5.58 -1.67 1.97
C LEU A 116 6.00 -2.80 2.92
N SER A 117 7.27 -3.21 2.89
CA SER A 117 7.75 -4.33 3.71
C SER A 117 7.59 -4.05 5.20
N ARG A 118 7.94 -2.84 5.67
CA ARG A 118 7.75 -2.45 7.07
C ARG A 118 6.28 -2.33 7.46
N ALA A 119 5.42 -1.80 6.59
CA ALA A 119 3.99 -1.67 6.87
C ALA A 119 3.29 -3.04 6.97
N LEU A 120 3.60 -3.99 6.07
CA LEU A 120 3.07 -5.35 6.15
C LEU A 120 3.53 -6.06 7.42
N HIS A 121 4.81 -5.93 7.78
CA HIS A 121 5.33 -6.51 9.02
C HIS A 121 4.67 -5.89 10.27
N ALA A 122 4.50 -4.57 10.29
CA ALA A 122 3.84 -3.87 11.39
C ALA A 122 2.37 -4.30 11.53
N LEU A 123 1.63 -4.40 10.41
CA LEU A 123 0.24 -4.86 10.40
C LEU A 123 0.09 -6.32 10.86
N ASP A 124 1.05 -7.19 10.51
CA ASP A 124 1.07 -8.59 10.96
C ASP A 124 1.35 -8.69 12.46
N GLU A 125 2.22 -7.84 13.02
CA GLU A 125 2.55 -7.88 14.45
C GLU A 125 1.55 -7.15 15.33
N ARG A 126 1.28 -5.88 15.03
CA ARG A 126 0.51 -4.94 15.86
C ARG A 126 -0.39 -4.08 14.98
N PRO A 127 -1.64 -4.52 14.72
CA PRO A 127 -2.57 -3.70 13.95
C PRO A 127 -2.88 -2.42 14.73
N ALA A 128 -3.10 -1.34 13.98
CA ALA A 128 -3.49 -0.05 14.52
C ALA A 128 -4.66 0.50 13.71
N PRO A 129 -5.59 1.25 14.32
CA PRO A 129 -6.72 1.83 13.60
C PRO A 129 -6.34 2.69 12.39
N LEU A 130 -5.16 3.33 12.43
CA LEU A 130 -4.64 4.20 11.38
C LEU A 130 -3.65 3.52 10.42
N MET A 131 -3.41 2.21 10.53
CA MET A 131 -2.30 1.55 9.82
C MET A 131 -2.36 1.75 8.29
N LEU A 132 -3.52 1.46 7.68
CA LEU A 132 -3.71 1.65 6.23
C LEU A 132 -3.68 3.13 5.82
N ALA A 133 -4.34 4.02 6.57
CA ALA A 133 -4.36 5.44 6.26
C ALA A 133 -2.99 6.10 6.37
N ALA A 134 -2.22 5.71 7.39
CA ALA A 134 -0.86 6.19 7.57
C ALA A 134 0.04 5.70 6.43
N PHE A 135 -0.10 4.44 5.99
CA PHE A 135 0.57 3.95 4.81
C PHE A 135 0.21 4.75 3.55
N PHE A 136 -1.08 5.02 3.31
CA PHE A 136 -1.53 5.79 2.14
C PHE A 136 -1.08 7.24 2.15
N TRP A 137 -1.18 7.97 3.26
CA TRP A 137 -0.67 9.34 3.34
C TRP A 137 0.85 9.41 3.12
N ARG A 138 1.60 8.46 3.67
CA ARG A 138 3.05 8.39 3.44
C ARG A 138 3.38 8.07 1.99
N LEU A 139 2.64 7.16 1.38
CA LEU A 139 2.79 6.81 -0.02
C LEU A 139 2.50 8.01 -0.93
N LEU A 140 1.34 8.67 -0.75
CA LEU A 140 0.99 9.87 -1.50
C LEU A 140 2.07 10.95 -1.37
N SER A 141 2.58 11.18 -0.15
CA SER A 141 3.66 12.14 0.08
C SER A 141 4.96 11.77 -0.63
N ILE A 142 5.28 10.48 -0.78
CA ILE A 142 6.48 10.02 -1.52
C ILE A 142 6.29 10.26 -3.01
N GLU A 143 5.07 10.04 -3.52
CA GLU A 143 4.70 10.30 -4.92
C GLU A 143 4.52 11.79 -5.24
N GLY A 144 4.81 12.68 -4.28
CA GLY A 144 4.74 14.14 -4.46
C GLY A 144 3.36 14.75 -4.19
N TYR A 145 2.41 13.98 -3.68
CA TYR A 145 1.05 14.40 -3.32
C TYR A 145 0.92 14.66 -1.81
N THR A 146 1.75 15.56 -1.28
CA THR A 146 1.66 15.99 0.12
C THR A 146 0.57 17.07 0.25
N PRO A 147 -0.49 16.85 1.06
CA PRO A 147 -1.56 17.83 1.17
C PRO A 147 -1.14 19.07 1.97
N GLN A 148 -1.72 20.21 1.64
CA GLN A 148 -1.61 21.43 2.44
C GLN A 148 -2.57 21.37 3.62
N LEU A 149 -2.03 21.45 4.84
CA LEU A 149 -2.81 21.28 6.08
C LEU A 149 -2.76 22.50 6.98
N ASP A 150 -1.88 23.47 6.71
CA ASP A 150 -1.56 24.55 7.64
C ASP A 150 -2.18 25.89 7.26
N VAL A 151 -2.42 26.10 5.97
CA VAL A 151 -3.12 27.27 5.43
C VAL A 151 -4.21 26.83 4.47
N CYS A 152 -5.18 27.70 4.21
CA CYS A 152 -6.19 27.43 3.19
C CYS A 152 -5.55 27.34 1.80
N VAL A 153 -5.82 26.26 1.05
CA VAL A 153 -5.29 26.08 -0.32
C VAL A 153 -5.73 27.20 -1.26
N ALA A 154 -6.96 27.69 -1.11
CA ALA A 154 -7.54 28.67 -2.02
C ALA A 154 -7.08 30.12 -1.77
N CYS A 155 -7.05 30.58 -0.52
CA CYS A 155 -6.72 31.98 -0.19
C CYS A 155 -5.37 32.18 0.51
N GLY A 156 -4.73 31.10 0.99
CA GLY A 156 -3.45 31.16 1.70
C GLY A 156 -3.54 31.65 3.16
N GLU A 157 -4.73 31.94 3.68
CA GLU A 157 -4.89 32.41 5.06
C GLU A 157 -4.63 31.29 6.08
N GLU A 158 -3.93 31.65 7.16
CA GLU A 158 -3.85 30.85 8.38
C GLU A 158 -5.15 30.96 9.18
N GLY A 159 -5.48 29.93 9.96
CA GLY A 159 -6.62 29.97 10.87
C GLY A 159 -7.34 28.64 10.98
N GLU A 160 -8.64 28.69 11.30
CA GLU A 160 -9.47 27.50 11.39
C GLU A 160 -9.78 26.95 9.99
N LEU A 161 -9.27 25.75 9.73
CA LEU A 161 -9.57 24.99 8.52
C LEU A 161 -10.66 23.96 8.85
N VAL A 162 -11.70 23.92 8.02
CA VAL A 162 -12.97 23.23 8.33
C VAL A 162 -13.39 22.21 7.29
N SER A 163 -12.76 22.22 6.12
CA SER A 163 -12.99 21.21 5.07
C SER A 163 -11.69 20.82 4.39
N PHE A 164 -11.69 19.66 3.74
CA PHE A 164 -10.58 19.14 2.96
C PHE A 164 -11.07 18.76 1.57
N ASP A 165 -10.34 19.18 0.55
CA ASP A 165 -10.60 18.86 -0.83
C ASP A 165 -9.42 18.05 -1.38
N VAL A 166 -9.72 16.80 -1.74
CA VAL A 166 -8.73 15.86 -2.27
C VAL A 166 -8.19 16.29 -3.63
N VAL A 167 -9.02 16.96 -4.44
CA VAL A 167 -8.64 17.37 -5.81
C VAL A 167 -7.77 18.61 -5.75
N GLU A 168 -8.13 19.59 -4.91
CA GLU A 168 -7.30 20.78 -4.66
C GLU A 168 -6.08 20.45 -3.77
N GLY A 169 -6.06 19.28 -3.15
CA GLY A 169 -4.90 18.76 -2.43
C GLY A 169 -4.68 19.39 -1.06
N GLY A 170 -5.75 19.73 -0.33
CA GLY A 170 -5.57 20.23 1.02
C GLY A 170 -6.81 20.80 1.70
N ALA A 171 -6.56 21.49 2.81
CA ALA A 171 -7.58 22.02 3.69
C ALA A 171 -8.00 23.45 3.33
N HIS A 172 -9.26 23.79 3.65
CA HIS A 172 -9.90 25.06 3.34
C HIS A 172 -10.46 25.74 4.60
N CYS A 173 -10.40 27.07 4.63
CA CYS A 173 -11.07 27.87 5.65
C CYS A 173 -12.59 27.90 5.43
N GLY A 174 -13.34 28.43 6.41
CA GLY A 174 -14.81 28.50 6.34
C GLY A 174 -15.36 29.26 5.12
N SER A 175 -14.64 30.27 4.64
CA SER A 175 -15.03 31.11 3.49
C SER A 175 -14.78 30.41 2.14
N CYS A 176 -13.74 29.58 2.06
CA CYS A 176 -13.31 28.92 0.83
C CYS A 176 -13.70 27.43 0.76
N ARG A 177 -14.50 26.96 1.72
CA ARG A 177 -14.79 25.53 1.92
C ARG A 177 -15.29 24.84 0.63
N THR A 178 -14.57 23.80 0.24
CA THR A 178 -14.97 22.81 -0.77
C THR A 178 -14.62 21.40 -0.24
N GLY A 179 -14.96 20.36 -1.00
CA GLY A 179 -14.75 18.97 -0.58
C GLY A 179 -15.61 18.56 0.60
N VAL A 180 -15.01 17.84 1.55
CA VAL A 180 -15.68 17.25 2.72
C VAL A 180 -15.31 17.99 4.01
N PRO A 181 -16.21 18.08 5.00
CA PRO A 181 -15.84 18.61 6.32
C PRO A 181 -14.66 17.84 6.91
N ILE A 182 -13.77 18.55 7.62
CA ILE A 182 -12.69 17.94 8.39
C ILE A 182 -12.56 18.61 9.75
N SER A 183 -12.35 17.81 10.79
CA SER A 183 -12.13 18.31 12.14
C SER A 183 -10.65 18.67 12.39
N ALA A 184 -10.42 19.64 13.29
CA ALA A 184 -9.06 20.02 13.70
C ALA A 184 -8.23 18.85 14.27
N PRO A 185 -8.79 17.92 15.08
CA PRO A 185 -8.07 16.72 15.49
C PRO A 185 -7.62 15.85 14.31
N SER A 186 -8.45 15.65 13.29
CA SER A 186 -8.07 14.88 12.10
C SER A 186 -6.93 15.52 11.32
N LEU A 187 -6.97 16.85 11.13
CA LEU A 187 -5.84 17.57 10.54
C LEU A 187 -4.56 17.37 11.37
N ALA A 188 -4.64 17.41 12.70
CA ALA A 188 -3.49 17.14 13.56
C ALA A 188 -2.94 15.72 13.41
N ILE A 189 -3.81 14.71 13.23
CA ILE A 189 -3.39 13.32 12.97
C ILE A 189 -2.64 13.22 11.63
N ILE A 190 -3.17 13.81 10.56
CA ILE A 190 -2.50 13.77 9.24
C ILE A 190 -1.14 14.46 9.32
N ARG A 191 -1.05 15.60 10.04
CA ARG A 191 0.24 16.27 10.31
C ARG A 191 1.21 15.37 11.08
N LEU A 192 0.78 14.60 12.07
CA LEU A 192 1.65 13.65 12.78
C LEU A 192 2.20 12.57 11.85
N ILE A 193 1.35 12.02 10.97
CA ILE A 193 1.73 11.00 9.98
C ILE A 193 2.77 11.57 9.02
N LEU A 194 2.51 12.74 8.44
CA LEU A 194 3.38 13.36 7.44
C LEU A 194 4.68 13.92 8.06
N GLY A 195 4.60 14.44 9.28
CA GLY A 195 5.73 14.96 10.06
C GLY A 195 6.64 13.89 10.68
N GLY A 196 6.46 12.60 10.34
CA GLY A 196 7.35 11.52 10.76
C GLY A 196 7.10 10.98 12.17
N ARG A 197 6.03 11.40 12.84
CA ARG A 197 5.65 10.94 14.20
C ARG A 197 4.74 9.71 14.13
N MET A 198 5.13 8.73 13.31
CA MET A 198 4.32 7.55 12.97
C MET A 198 3.92 6.73 14.19
N ASN A 199 4.84 6.50 15.12
CA ASN A 199 4.56 5.73 16.33
C ASN A 199 3.46 6.35 17.19
N GLU A 200 3.38 7.68 17.22
CA GLU A 200 2.34 8.40 17.97
C GLU A 200 0.99 8.31 17.26
N ALA A 201 0.97 8.48 15.94
CA ALA A 201 -0.25 8.31 15.15
C ALA A 201 -0.79 6.87 15.28
N LEU A 202 0.06 5.85 15.14
CA LEU A 202 -0.35 4.44 15.23
C LEU A 202 -0.74 4.02 16.66
N ALA A 203 -0.35 4.77 17.69
CA ALA A 203 -0.77 4.51 19.07
C ALA A 203 -2.15 5.10 19.41
N MET A 204 -2.75 5.89 18.50
CA MET A 204 -4.05 6.51 18.76
C MET A 204 -5.18 5.47 18.78
N PRO A 205 -6.08 5.55 19.78
CA PRO A 205 -7.25 4.70 19.83
C PRO A 205 -8.28 5.10 18.76
N GLU A 206 -9.21 4.20 18.49
CA GLU A 206 -10.35 4.50 17.63
C GLU A 206 -11.11 5.74 18.13
N SER A 207 -11.44 6.63 17.20
CA SER A 207 -12.17 7.87 17.46
C SER A 207 -12.80 8.38 16.17
N MET A 208 -13.70 9.35 16.28
CA MET A 208 -14.28 10.02 15.09
C MET A 208 -13.20 10.64 14.21
N ALA A 209 -12.17 11.24 14.80
CA ALA A 209 -11.06 11.83 14.06
C ALA A 209 -10.25 10.76 13.31
N VAL A 210 -9.95 9.64 13.95
CA VAL A 210 -9.28 8.50 13.29
C VAL A 210 -10.10 7.97 12.11
N ASN A 211 -11.42 7.86 12.26
CA ASN A 211 -12.30 7.41 11.18
C ASN A 211 -12.34 8.40 10.00
N GLU A 212 -12.39 9.70 10.30
CA GLU A 212 -12.32 10.76 9.29
C GLU A 212 -11.00 10.71 8.51
N VAL A 213 -9.86 10.53 9.21
CA VAL A 213 -8.54 10.36 8.57
C VAL A 213 -8.47 9.10 7.73
N ASN A 214 -9.06 8.00 8.21
CA ASN A 214 -9.13 6.76 7.44
C ASN A 214 -9.91 6.95 6.15
N HIS A 215 -11.10 7.55 6.21
CA HIS A 215 -11.92 7.81 5.04
C HIS A 215 -11.17 8.68 4.03
N LEU A 216 -10.60 9.79 4.50
CA LEU A 216 -9.91 10.74 3.63
C LEU A 216 -8.66 10.15 2.97
N ALA A 217 -7.89 9.32 3.68
CA ALA A 217 -6.75 8.63 3.11
C ALA A 217 -7.15 7.66 1.98
N MET A 218 -8.31 6.99 2.10
CA MET A 218 -8.81 6.10 1.05
C MET A 218 -9.22 6.94 -0.17
N GLU A 219 -9.99 8.01 0.05
CA GLU A 219 -10.43 8.92 -1.02
C GLU A 219 -9.25 9.54 -1.76
N ALA A 220 -8.24 10.02 -1.02
CA ALA A 220 -7.01 10.58 -1.59
C ALA A 220 -6.23 9.55 -2.41
N MET A 221 -6.12 8.31 -1.93
CA MET A 221 -5.47 7.24 -2.69
C MET A 221 -6.25 6.89 -3.97
N GLU A 222 -7.57 6.77 -3.90
CA GLU A 222 -8.39 6.45 -5.08
C GLU A 222 -8.39 7.57 -6.12
N ALA A 223 -8.39 8.84 -5.67
CA ALA A 223 -8.26 10.00 -6.54
C ALA A 223 -6.90 10.02 -7.26
N HIS A 224 -5.81 9.80 -6.52
CA HIS A 224 -4.46 9.70 -7.11
C HIS A 224 -4.32 8.55 -8.12
N LEU A 225 -4.98 7.41 -7.86
CA LEU A 225 -4.98 6.25 -8.76
C LEU A 225 -5.97 6.39 -9.93
N GLU A 226 -6.78 7.47 -9.96
CA GLU A 226 -7.92 7.69 -10.87
C GLU A 226 -8.91 6.50 -10.93
N ARG A 227 -8.88 5.62 -9.91
CA ARG A 227 -9.59 4.34 -9.89
C ARG A 227 -9.75 3.83 -8.46
N ARG A 228 -10.89 3.19 -8.21
CA ARG A 228 -11.14 2.49 -6.94
C ARG A 228 -10.17 1.35 -6.67
N LEU A 229 -9.87 1.13 -5.40
CA LEU A 229 -9.13 -0.05 -4.94
C LEU A 229 -10.08 -1.26 -4.92
N ARG A 230 -9.73 -2.30 -5.68
CA ARG A 230 -10.56 -3.51 -5.79
C ARG A 230 -10.59 -4.28 -4.48
N SER A 231 -9.49 -4.27 -3.74
CA SER A 231 -9.36 -4.81 -2.39
C SER A 231 -10.35 -4.20 -1.40
N LEU A 232 -10.95 -3.05 -1.70
CA LEU A 232 -12.02 -2.44 -0.92
C LEU A 232 -13.39 -2.85 -1.46
N GLY A 233 -13.60 -2.78 -2.79
CA GLY A 233 -14.92 -3.06 -3.41
C GLY A 233 -15.32 -4.54 -3.56
N VAL A 234 -14.39 -5.51 -3.45
CA VAL A 234 -14.71 -6.95 -3.51
C VAL A 234 -15.47 -7.42 -2.26
N PHE A 235 -15.34 -6.69 -1.14
CA PHE A 235 -15.88 -7.11 0.16
C PHE A 235 -17.17 -6.38 0.57
N ASP A 236 -17.55 -5.30 -0.11
CA ASP A 236 -18.84 -4.61 0.08
C ASP A 236 -20.06 -5.40 -0.45
N ARG A 237 -19.86 -6.59 -1.05
CA ARG A 237 -20.96 -7.45 -1.53
C ARG A 237 -21.45 -8.48 -0.50
N HIS A 238 -20.93 -8.45 0.72
CA HIS A 238 -21.30 -9.39 1.78
C HIS A 238 -21.69 -8.72 3.12
N LEU A 239 -22.06 -7.44 3.08
CA LEU A 239 -22.84 -6.78 4.14
C LEU A 239 -24.25 -6.49 3.66
#